data_AF-A0A0E3KR16-F1
#
_entry.id   AF-A0A0E3KR16-F1
#
_cell.length_a   1.000
_cell.length_b   1.000
_cell.length_c   1.000
_cell.angle_alpha   90.00
_cell.angle_beta   90.00
_cell.angle_gamma   90.00
#
_symmetry.space_group_name_H-M   'P 1'
#
loop_
_entity.id
_entity.type
_entity.pdbx_description
1 polymer ?
#
loop_
_entity_poly.entity_id
_entity_poly.type
_entity_poly.pdbx_seq_one_letter_code
_entity_poly.pdbx_strand_id
1 'polypeptide(L)'
;MDSQKMKNLVRKFNTCIDMNKDYQAYSDFKEGVNKGLDIAKYAFEENLEKLSLSCSDEDRIERIRLLENDFNALLDAITLPKTPNCSEERLVGVQTGFEKSKKIFKEFIKESFPLENT
;
A
#
# COMPACT_ATOMS: atom_id res chain seq x y z
N MET A 1 -7.56 15.24 9.96
CA MET A 1 -7.32 15.49 8.52
C MET A 1 -8.67 15.61 7.83
N ASP A 2 -8.85 16.51 6.85
CA ASP A 2 -10.14 16.68 6.16
C ASP A 2 -10.54 15.38 5.43
N SER A 3 -11.78 14.91 5.63
CA SER A 3 -12.33 13.70 5.01
C SER A 3 -12.19 13.72 3.48
N GLN A 4 -12.31 14.91 2.86
CA GLN A 4 -12.13 15.06 1.42
C GLN A 4 -10.67 14.88 0.99
N LYS A 5 -9.71 15.35 1.80
CA LYS A 5 -8.28 15.16 1.56
C LYS A 5 -7.89 13.68 1.66
N MET A 6 -8.44 12.94 2.62
CA MET A 6 -8.21 11.50 2.77
C MET A 6 -8.70 10.71 1.55
N LYS A 7 -9.95 10.95 1.13
CA LYS A 7 -10.51 10.32 -0.07
C LYS A 7 -9.67 10.59 -1.31
N ASN A 8 -9.13 11.80 -1.43
CA ASN A 8 -8.23 12.14 -2.53
C ASN A 8 -6.89 11.38 -2.47
N LEU A 9 -6.31 11.19 -1.28
CA LEU A 9 -5.10 10.39 -1.10
C LEU A 9 -5.33 8.92 -1.45
N VAL A 10 -6.42 8.32 -0.94
CA VAL A 10 -6.83 6.94 -1.28
C VAL A 10 -6.99 6.79 -2.78
N ARG A 11 -7.71 7.71 -3.44
CA ARG A 11 -7.90 7.68 -4.89
C ARG A 11 -6.58 7.73 -5.64
N LYS A 12 -5.68 8.66 -5.29
CA LYS A 12 -4.38 8.80 -5.96
C LYS A 12 -3.53 7.55 -5.79
N PHE A 13 -3.42 7.02 -4.57
CA PHE A 13 -2.67 5.80 -4.32
C PHE A 13 -3.23 4.60 -5.10
N ASN A 14 -4.56 4.45 -5.13
CA ASN A 14 -5.21 3.40 -5.90
C ASN A 14 -4.86 3.49 -7.39
N THR A 15 -4.82 4.70 -7.95
CA THR A 15 -4.34 4.93 -9.33
C THR A 15 -2.88 4.51 -9.50
N CYS A 16 -1.98 4.86 -8.59
CA CYS A 16 -0.57 4.44 -8.63
C CYS A 16 -0.45 2.91 -8.64
N ILE A 17 -1.26 2.21 -7.83
CA ILE A 17 -1.30 0.75 -7.80
C ILE A 17 -1.82 0.18 -9.11
N ASP A 18 -2.93 0.70 -9.66
CA ASP A 18 -3.51 0.19 -10.90
C ASP A 18 -2.59 0.38 -12.11
N MET A 19 -1.83 1.47 -12.17
CA MET A 19 -0.81 1.68 -13.21
C MET A 19 0.35 0.67 -13.13
N ASN A 20 0.51 0.01 -11.98
CA ASN A 20 1.59 -0.96 -11.74
C ASN A 20 1.16 -2.42 -11.89
N LYS A 21 -0.11 -2.68 -12.18
CA LYS A 21 -0.61 -4.03 -12.48
C LYS A 21 -0.17 -4.48 -13.86
N ASP A 22 0.09 -5.77 -13.98
CA ASP A 22 0.30 -6.41 -15.27
C ASP A 22 -1.05 -6.91 -15.81
N TYR A 23 -1.64 -6.20 -16.77
CA TYR A 23 -2.92 -6.56 -17.38
C TYR A 23 -2.83 -7.80 -18.28
N GLN A 24 -1.63 -8.32 -18.55
CA GLN A 24 -1.39 -9.58 -19.25
C GLN A 24 -1.02 -10.71 -18.27
N ALA A 25 -1.69 -10.77 -17.12
CA ALA A 25 -1.50 -11.80 -16.10
C ALA A 25 -2.03 -13.18 -16.57
N TYR A 26 -1.31 -13.81 -17.49
CA TYR A 26 -1.58 -15.16 -18.00
C TYR A 26 -0.86 -16.27 -17.21
N SER A 27 -0.18 -15.92 -16.11
CA SER A 27 0.47 -16.87 -15.20
C SER A 27 0.07 -16.63 -13.76
N ASP A 28 0.07 -17.71 -12.99
CA ASP A 28 -0.23 -17.73 -11.56
C ASP A 28 0.62 -16.72 -10.77
N PHE A 29 1.92 -16.61 -11.10
CA PHE A 29 2.81 -15.62 -10.50
C PHE A 29 2.32 -14.18 -10.76
N LYS A 30 2.02 -13.82 -12.01
CA LYS A 30 1.56 -12.46 -12.35
C LYS A 30 0.20 -12.15 -11.73
N GLU A 31 -0.69 -13.12 -11.70
CA GLU A 31 -1.98 -13.00 -11.01
C GLU A 31 -1.76 -12.76 -9.51
N GLY A 32 -0.83 -13.49 -8.90
CA GLY A 32 -0.38 -13.28 -7.53
C GLY A 32 0.12 -11.85 -7.29
N VAL A 33 0.99 -11.33 -8.16
CA VAL A 33 1.51 -9.95 -8.07
C VAL A 33 0.36 -8.93 -8.08
N ASN A 34 -0.57 -9.06 -9.03
CA ASN A 34 -1.74 -8.18 -9.10
C ASN A 34 -2.63 -8.29 -7.86
N LYS A 35 -2.78 -9.51 -7.31
CA LYS A 35 -3.54 -9.72 -6.08
C LYS A 35 -2.89 -9.05 -4.87
N GLY A 36 -1.55 -9.13 -4.75
CA GLY A 36 -0.81 -8.43 -3.70
C GLY A 36 -0.95 -6.91 -3.80
N LEU A 37 -0.87 -6.37 -5.02
CA LEU A 37 -1.15 -4.95 -5.31
C LEU A 37 -2.58 -4.55 -4.90
N ASP A 38 -3.59 -5.37 -5.18
CA ASP A 38 -4.97 -5.07 -4.78
C ASP A 38 -5.19 -5.10 -3.28
N ILE A 39 -4.62 -6.07 -2.57
CA ILE A 39 -4.67 -6.13 -1.10
C ILE A 39 -4.07 -4.87 -0.49
N ALA A 40 -2.97 -4.35 -1.06
CA ALA A 40 -2.31 -3.16 -0.58
C ALA A 40 -3.17 -1.89 -0.64
N LYS A 41 -4.14 -1.80 -1.55
CA LYS A 41 -5.10 -0.68 -1.57
C LYS A 41 -5.94 -0.63 -0.30
N TYR A 42 -6.45 -1.79 0.12
CA TYR A 42 -7.27 -1.90 1.33
C TYR A 42 -6.43 -1.63 2.58
N ALA A 43 -5.20 -2.16 2.64
CA ALA A 43 -4.27 -1.89 3.74
C ALA A 43 -3.94 -0.40 3.88
N PHE A 44 -3.80 0.32 2.75
CA PHE A 44 -3.55 1.76 2.79
C PHE A 44 -4.75 2.56 3.31
N GLU A 45 -5.96 2.21 2.89
CA GLU A 45 -7.19 2.85 3.37
C GLU A 45 -7.34 2.68 4.89
N GLU A 46 -7.16 1.45 5.39
CA GLU A 46 -7.17 1.15 6.84
C GLU A 46 -6.08 1.93 7.59
N ASN A 47 -4.87 2.01 7.03
CA ASN A 47 -3.76 2.73 7.64
C ASN A 47 -4.02 4.25 7.75
N LEU A 48 -4.62 4.85 6.72
CA LEU A 48 -5.01 6.25 6.74
C LEU A 48 -6.09 6.56 7.77
N GLU A 49 -7.08 5.68 7.93
CA GLU A 49 -8.14 5.84 8.93
C GLU A 49 -7.57 5.92 10.35
N LYS A 50 -6.59 5.07 10.67
CA LYS A 50 -5.91 5.05 11.98
C LYS A 50 -5.18 6.37 12.28
N LEU A 51 -4.51 6.96 11.30
CA LEU A 51 -3.77 8.22 11.48
C LEU A 51 -4.65 9.46 11.62
N SER A 52 -5.91 9.41 11.15
CA SER A 52 -6.84 10.51 11.37
C SER A 52 -7.28 10.65 12.83
N LEU A 53 -7.06 9.62 13.65
CA LEU A 53 -7.42 9.59 15.08
C LEU A 53 -6.34 10.21 15.99
N SER A 54 -5.08 10.30 15.53
CA SER A 54 -3.95 10.84 16.30
C SER A 54 -3.64 12.28 15.87
N CYS A 55 -4.10 13.29 16.62
CA CYS A 55 -3.97 14.71 16.22
C CYS A 55 -3.02 15.51 17.15
N SER A 56 -1.84 15.83 16.64
CA SER A 56 -0.99 16.98 17.01
C SER A 56 -0.19 17.40 15.76
N ASP A 57 0.03 18.71 15.57
CA ASP A 57 0.72 19.28 14.41
C ASP A 57 2.25 19.18 14.49
N GLU A 58 2.81 18.84 15.65
CA GLU A 58 4.24 19.09 15.93
C GLU A 58 5.27 18.15 15.30
N ASP A 59 4.91 17.09 14.58
CA ASP A 59 5.95 16.32 13.88
C ASP A 59 5.45 15.62 12.61
N ARG A 60 5.27 16.41 11.55
CA ARG A 60 4.85 15.93 10.22
C ARG A 60 5.79 14.85 9.67
N ILE A 61 7.09 14.94 9.95
CA ILE A 61 8.09 13.95 9.52
C ILE A 61 7.85 12.62 10.24
N GLU A 62 7.66 12.65 11.55
CA GLU A 62 7.40 11.46 12.34
C GLU A 62 6.08 10.80 11.92
N ARG A 63 5.04 11.58 11.64
CA ARG A 63 3.77 11.05 11.11
C ARG A 63 3.90 10.37 9.76
N ILE A 64 4.72 10.92 8.86
CA ILE A 64 5.01 10.29 7.57
C ILE A 64 5.75 8.96 7.76
N ARG A 65 6.71 8.92 8.69
CA ARG A 65 7.45 7.68 9.03
C ARG A 65 6.52 6.63 9.63
N LEU A 66 5.65 7.02 10.56
CA LEU A 66 4.66 6.12 11.14
C LEU A 66 3.72 5.57 10.07
N LEU A 67 3.22 6.42 9.16
CA LEU A 67 2.41 5.97 8.03
C LEU A 67 3.13 4.92 7.17
N GLU A 68 4.40 5.16 6.81
CA GLU A 68 5.21 4.19 6.04
C GLU A 68 5.40 2.88 6.81
N ASN A 69 5.75 2.97 8.10
CA ASN A 69 6.00 1.80 8.95
C ASN A 69 4.74 0.96 9.17
N ASP A 70 3.61 1.60 9.49
CA ASP A 70 2.33 0.92 9.75
C ASP A 70 1.81 0.24 8.48
N PHE A 71 1.97 0.89 7.33
CA PHE A 71 1.61 0.27 6.05
C PHE A 71 2.43 -0.99 5.78
N ASN A 72 3.75 -0.90 5.98
CA ASN A 72 4.64 -2.03 5.76
C ASN A 72 4.31 -3.18 6.73
N ALA A 73 4.10 -2.86 8.01
CA ALA A 73 3.72 -3.82 9.03
C ALA A 73 2.37 -4.50 8.75
N LEU A 74 1.38 -3.75 8.24
CA LEU A 74 0.10 -4.32 7.82
C LEU A 74 0.28 -5.34 6.71
N LEU A 75 1.11 -5.05 5.70
CA LEU A 75 1.39 -6.01 4.63
C LEU A 75 2.17 -7.24 5.13
N ASP A 76 3.16 -7.03 6.00
CA ASP A 76 3.98 -8.11 6.56
C ASP A 76 3.17 -9.05 7.46
N ALA A 77 2.14 -8.54 8.13
CA ALA A 77 1.24 -9.34 8.96
C ALA A 77 0.28 -10.23 8.14
N ILE A 78 0.08 -9.94 6.85
CA ILE A 78 -0.85 -10.71 6.00
C ILE A 78 -0.25 -12.07 5.69
N THR A 79 -0.73 -13.08 6.41
CA THR A 79 -0.42 -14.48 6.14
C THR A 79 -1.47 -15.05 5.20
N LEU A 80 -1.05 -15.44 4.00
CA LEU A 80 -1.95 -16.11 3.05
C LEU A 80 -1.97 -17.62 3.31
N PRO A 81 -3.12 -18.20 3.67
CA PRO A 81 -3.22 -19.64 3.83
C PRO A 81 -3.01 -20.35 2.48
N LYS A 82 -2.21 -21.41 2.47
CA LYS A 82 -2.04 -22.27 1.28
C LYS A 82 -3.35 -23.04 1.06
N THR A 83 -4.23 -22.51 0.21
CA THR A 83 -5.45 -23.21 -0.20
C THR A 83 -5.12 -24.26 -1.26
N PRO A 84 -5.89 -25.37 -1.36
CA PRO A 84 -5.60 -26.47 -2.29
C PRO A 84 -5.46 -26.06 -3.76
N ASN A 85 -6.13 -24.98 -4.16
CA ASN A 85 -6.14 -24.46 -5.53
C ASN A 85 -5.23 -23.24 -5.73
N CYS A 86 -4.31 -22.96 -4.80
CA CYS A 86 -3.35 -21.87 -4.92
C CYS A 86 -1.96 -22.45 -5.14
N SER A 87 -1.40 -22.21 -6.32
CA SER A 87 -0.03 -22.60 -6.62
C SER A 87 0.96 -21.81 -5.77
N GLU A 88 2.13 -22.40 -5.56
CA GLU A 88 3.20 -21.76 -4.82
C GLU A 88 3.71 -20.51 -5.53
N GLU A 89 3.75 -20.53 -6.86
CA GLU A 89 4.07 -19.37 -7.69
C GLU A 89 3.11 -18.20 -7.44
N ARG A 90 1.81 -18.47 -7.26
CA ARG A 90 0.84 -17.43 -6.94
C ARG A 90 1.11 -16.80 -5.57
N LEU A 91 1.47 -17.58 -4.56
CA LEU A 91 1.82 -17.06 -3.24
C LEU A 91 3.09 -16.20 -3.28
N VAL A 92 4.12 -16.66 -3.99
CA VAL A 92 5.35 -15.88 -4.23
C VAL A 92 5.02 -14.60 -4.99
N GLY A 93 4.10 -14.68 -5.96
CA GLY A 93 3.57 -13.53 -6.68
C GLY A 93 2.94 -12.50 -5.74
N VAL A 94 2.08 -12.92 -4.81
CA VAL A 94 1.46 -11.99 -3.84
C VAL A 94 2.51 -11.29 -2.98
N GLN A 95 3.47 -12.04 -2.42
CA GLN A 95 4.57 -11.45 -1.64
C GLN A 95 5.37 -10.44 -2.48
N THR A 96 5.64 -10.76 -3.75
CA THR A 96 6.27 -9.82 -4.69
C THR A 96 5.40 -8.57 -4.92
N GLY A 97 4.08 -8.73 -4.99
CA GLY A 97 3.11 -7.64 -5.07
C GLY A 97 3.14 -6.73 -3.83
N PHE A 98 3.31 -7.30 -2.62
CA PHE A 98 3.50 -6.52 -1.39
C PHE A 98 4.78 -5.70 -1.43
N GLU A 99 5.91 -6.32 -1.76
CA GLU A 99 7.19 -5.60 -1.87
C GLU A 99 7.14 -4.48 -2.93
N LYS A 100 6.43 -4.71 -4.03
CA LYS A 100 6.19 -3.66 -5.03
C LYS A 100 5.30 -2.54 -4.48
N SER A 101 4.28 -2.87 -3.72
CA SER A 101 3.37 -1.90 -3.08
C SER A 101 4.10 -1.01 -2.08
N LYS A 102 5.00 -1.57 -1.26
CA LYS A 102 5.83 -0.79 -0.33
C LYS A 102 6.70 0.24 -1.06
N LYS A 103 7.29 -0.13 -2.19
CA LYS A 103 8.07 0.78 -3.04
C LYS A 103 7.20 1.89 -3.63
N ILE A 104 6.04 1.54 -4.20
CA ILE A 104 5.08 2.53 -4.73
C ILE A 104 4.65 3.50 -3.63
N PHE A 105 4.38 2.97 -2.44
CA PHE A 105 3.94 3.76 -1.31
C PHE A 105 4.98 4.78 -0.84
N LYS A 106 6.24 4.36 -0.77
CA LYS A 106 7.36 5.24 -0.43
C LYS A 106 7.48 6.42 -1.39
N GLU A 107 7.37 6.20 -2.69
CA GLU A 107 7.39 7.28 -3.67
C GLU A 107 6.13 8.15 -3.57
N PHE A 108 4.95 7.53 -3.42
CA PHE A 108 3.68 8.24 -3.24
C PHE A 108 3.69 9.18 -2.03
N ILE A 109 4.28 8.77 -0.90
CA ILE A 109 4.43 9.59 0.30
C ILE A 109 5.30 10.82 0.01
N LYS A 110 6.44 10.66 -0.65
CA LYS A 110 7.33 11.78 -0.99
C LYS A 110 6.63 12.82 -1.85
N GLU A 111 5.84 12.37 -2.83
CA GLU A 111 5.07 13.24 -3.72
C GLU A 111 3.89 13.92 -3.01
N SER A 112 3.19 13.18 -2.14
CA SER A 112 1.97 13.66 -1.48
C SER A 112 2.25 14.55 -0.28
N PHE A 113 3.43 14.38 0.33
CA PHE A 113 3.87 15.12 1.50
C PHE A 113 5.28 15.69 1.30
N PRO A 114 5.47 16.60 0.34
CA PRO A 114 6.76 17.23 0.15
C PRO A 114 7.15 17.96 1.45
N LEU A 115 8.35 17.67 1.93
CA LEU A 115 9.00 18.46 2.96
C LEU A 115 9.50 19.71 2.24
N GLU A 116 8.88 20.86 2.52
CA GLU A 116 9.45 22.13 2.07
C GLU A 116 10.82 22.27 2.75
N ASN A 117 11.89 22.26 1.96
CA ASN A 117 13.21 22.66 2.44
C ASN A 117 13.08 24.14 2.79
N THR A 118 12.91 24.43 4.09
CA THR A 118 12.94 25.79 4.63
C THR A 118 14.38 26.28 4.66
#